data_AF-A0A2S9YU79-F1
#
_entry.id   AF-A0A2S9YU79-F1
#
_cell.length_a   1.000
_cell.length_b   1.000
_cell.length_c   1.000
_cell.angle_alpha   90.00
_cell.angle_beta   90.00
_cell.angle_gamma   90.00
#
_symmetry.space_group_name_H-M   'P 1'
#
loop_
_entity.id
_entity.type
_entity.pdbx_description
1 polymer ?
#
loop_
_entity_poly.entity_id
_entity_poly.type
_entity_poly.pdbx_seq_one_letter_code
_entity_poly.pdbx_strand_id
1 'polypeptide(L)'
;MATFQKSLDIYQGYNYKKDVQTPVGFITALKIGDTELTADQTCKDPMSPEDDLVVVTVLNGALWELGVTDALYFGGQLSTANKQNVQMLTYKDLTKVDLTCTFVVYDYDPVEKKYFKCMLPTDDATLNGLLEKNGADLNLNVADDASTEVQSPENFAFQIGIKPQPSAQQVTIATSFSQKVVKAWGLTVT
;
A
#
# COMPACT_ATOMS: atom_id res chain seq x y z
N MET A 1 -9.46 -16.09 -12.91
CA MET A 1 -8.08 -15.60 -13.11
C MET A 1 -7.32 -15.76 -11.81
N ALA A 2 -5.98 -15.78 -11.85
CA ALA A 2 -5.20 -15.75 -10.61
C ALA A 2 -5.23 -14.33 -10.04
N THR A 3 -5.34 -14.21 -8.73
CA THR A 3 -5.42 -12.93 -8.01
C THR A 3 -4.41 -12.95 -6.88
N PHE A 4 -3.72 -11.84 -6.65
CA PHE A 4 -3.02 -11.58 -5.39
C PHE A 4 -4.01 -10.89 -4.46
N GLN A 5 -4.30 -11.50 -3.32
CA GLN A 5 -5.11 -10.90 -2.28
C GLN A 5 -4.54 -11.27 -0.92
N LYS A 6 -4.36 -10.26 -0.06
CA LYS A 6 -3.94 -10.46 1.32
C LYS A 6 -4.76 -9.59 2.26
N SER A 7 -5.32 -10.21 3.29
CA SER A 7 -5.72 -9.53 4.51
C SER A 7 -4.47 -9.34 5.37
N LEU A 8 -4.28 -8.13 5.87
CA LEU A 8 -3.08 -7.70 6.56
C LEU A 8 -3.45 -7.30 7.99
N ASP A 9 -2.58 -7.65 8.93
CA ASP A 9 -2.80 -7.42 10.35
C ASP A 9 -2.34 -6.01 10.73
N ILE A 10 -3.30 -5.10 10.85
CA ILE A 10 -3.02 -3.70 11.17
C ILE A 10 -2.43 -3.54 12.57
N TYR A 11 -2.89 -4.34 13.54
CA TYR A 11 -2.41 -4.25 14.91
C TYR A 11 -0.95 -4.69 15.00
N GLN A 12 -0.58 -5.78 14.31
CA GLN A 12 0.80 -6.21 14.17
C GLN A 12 1.66 -5.19 13.40
N GLY A 13 1.09 -4.52 12.40
CA GLY A 13 1.78 -3.46 11.65
C GLY A 13 2.21 -2.28 12.54
N TYR A 14 1.33 -1.83 13.44
CA TYR A 14 1.66 -0.79 14.42
C TYR A 14 2.46 -1.29 15.62
N ASN A 15 2.16 -2.50 16.10
CA ASN A 15 2.68 -3.05 17.36
C ASN A 15 3.45 -4.35 17.10
N TYR A 16 4.49 -4.29 16.27
CA TYR A 16 5.23 -5.47 15.85
C TYR A 16 5.69 -6.32 17.04
N LYS A 17 5.35 -7.61 16.97
CA LYS A 17 5.76 -8.64 17.92
C LYS A 17 6.38 -9.81 17.17
N LYS A 18 7.62 -10.16 17.52
CA LYS A 18 8.41 -11.22 16.84
C LYS A 18 7.76 -12.62 16.86
N ASP A 19 6.89 -12.88 17.83
CA ASP A 19 6.18 -14.14 18.02
C ASP A 19 4.85 -14.20 17.27
N VAL A 20 4.39 -13.08 16.70
CA VAL A 20 3.22 -13.01 15.84
C VAL A 20 3.66 -13.15 14.39
N GLN A 21 3.13 -14.15 13.70
CA GLN A 21 3.53 -14.56 12.34
C GLN A 21 2.42 -14.24 11.34
N THR A 22 1.89 -13.02 11.38
CA THR A 22 0.81 -12.56 10.49
C THR A 22 1.35 -11.67 9.38
N PRO A 23 0.71 -11.64 8.19
CA PRO A 23 1.07 -10.72 7.12
C PRO A 23 0.85 -9.27 7.56
N VAL A 24 1.73 -8.38 7.14
CA VAL A 24 1.62 -6.92 7.37
C VAL A 24 1.98 -6.18 6.09
N GLY A 25 1.52 -4.96 5.90
CA GLY A 25 1.91 -4.18 4.73
C GLY A 25 1.84 -2.69 4.98
N PHE A 26 2.52 -1.95 4.12
CA PHE A 26 2.75 -0.52 4.29
C PHE A 26 2.79 0.18 2.93
N ILE A 27 2.29 1.41 2.89
CA ILE A 27 2.64 2.38 1.85
C ILE A 27 3.72 3.28 2.45
N THR A 28 4.91 3.26 1.87
CA THR A 28 6.08 4.00 2.37
C THR A 28 6.20 5.39 1.76
N ALA A 29 5.69 5.59 0.55
CA ALA A 29 5.61 6.90 -0.10
C ALA A 29 4.35 6.98 -0.98
N LEU A 30 3.63 8.09 -0.89
CA LEU A 30 2.45 8.35 -1.71
C LEU A 30 2.32 9.84 -2.01
N LYS A 31 2.23 10.15 -3.30
CA LYS A 31 1.93 11.50 -3.79
C LYS A 31 0.76 11.41 -4.76
N ILE A 32 -0.24 12.25 -4.56
CA ILE A 32 -1.45 12.32 -5.39
C ILE A 32 -1.54 13.73 -5.98
N GLY A 33 -1.47 13.83 -7.30
CA GLY A 33 -1.33 15.10 -8.00
C GLY A 33 -0.11 15.87 -7.50
N ASP A 34 -0.35 17.04 -6.92
CA ASP A 34 0.71 17.89 -6.34
C ASP A 34 0.87 17.68 -4.82
N THR A 35 0.00 16.88 -4.18
CA THR A 35 0.00 16.67 -2.73
C THR A 35 0.80 15.42 -2.39
N GLU A 36 1.96 15.64 -1.76
CA GLU A 36 2.75 14.58 -1.15
C GLU A 36 2.23 14.30 0.25
N LEU A 37 1.91 13.03 0.53
CA LEU A 37 1.54 12.59 1.86
C LEU A 37 2.82 12.24 2.63
N THR A 38 2.95 12.78 3.83
CA THR A 38 4.16 12.61 4.64
C THR A 38 4.21 11.20 5.22
N ALA A 39 5.37 10.53 5.14
CA ALA A 39 5.61 9.31 5.90
C ALA A 39 5.84 9.67 7.38
N ASP A 40 4.75 9.75 8.15
CA ASP A 40 4.72 10.27 9.52
C ASP A 40 4.36 9.22 10.58
N GLN A 41 4.18 7.97 10.18
CA GLN A 41 3.90 6.86 11.08
C GLN A 41 5.15 5.99 11.21
N THR A 42 5.67 5.82 12.42
CA THR A 42 6.84 4.96 12.69
C THR A 42 6.39 3.57 13.09
N CYS A 43 6.80 2.57 12.30
CA CYS A 43 6.58 1.15 12.53
C CYS A 43 7.93 0.41 12.60
N LYS A 44 7.91 -0.92 12.78
CA LYS A 44 9.11 -1.77 12.70
C LYS A 44 9.17 -2.51 11.38
N ASP A 45 10.37 -2.68 10.82
CA ASP A 45 10.57 -3.56 9.67
C ASP A 45 10.46 -5.04 10.13
N PRO A 46 9.50 -5.84 9.61
CA PRO A 46 9.37 -7.25 10.00
C PRO A 46 10.58 -8.13 9.68
N MET A 47 11.38 -7.76 8.68
CA MET A 47 12.61 -8.44 8.29
C MET A 47 13.83 -7.97 9.09
N SER A 48 13.77 -6.76 9.63
CA SER A 48 14.81 -6.15 10.48
C SER A 48 14.19 -5.40 11.68
N PRO A 49 13.69 -6.10 12.71
CA PRO A 49 12.84 -5.48 13.76
C PRO A 49 13.51 -4.42 14.64
N GLU A 50 14.84 -4.33 14.60
CA GLU A 50 15.59 -3.28 15.29
C GLU A 50 15.46 -1.93 14.57
N ASP A 51 15.24 -1.96 13.25
CA ASP A 51 15.14 -0.78 12.40
C ASP A 51 13.73 -0.20 12.41
N ASP A 52 13.66 1.13 12.39
CA ASP A 52 12.41 1.86 12.22
C ASP A 52 12.05 1.96 10.73
N LEU A 53 10.78 1.71 10.42
CA LEU A 53 10.19 1.91 9.11
C LEU A 53 9.16 3.05 9.20
N VAL A 54 9.45 4.18 8.57
CA VAL A 54 8.52 5.31 8.45
C VAL A 54 7.61 5.14 7.24
N VAL A 55 6.30 5.27 7.45
CA VAL A 55 5.28 4.95 6.46
C VAL A 55 4.21 6.02 6.38
N VAL A 56 3.56 6.12 5.22
CA VAL A 56 2.36 6.94 5.02
C VAL A 56 1.13 6.22 5.56
N THR A 57 1.02 4.91 5.29
CA THR A 57 -0.16 4.11 5.64
C THR A 57 0.27 2.74 6.15
N VAL A 58 -0.36 2.27 7.24
CA VAL A 58 -0.31 0.85 7.66
C VAL A 58 -1.51 0.14 7.04
N LEU A 59 -1.27 -0.94 6.29
CA LEU A 59 -2.29 -1.59 5.47
C LEU A 59 -3.05 -2.68 6.24
N ASN A 60 -4.35 -2.80 5.98
CA ASN A 60 -5.20 -3.92 6.38
C ASN A 60 -5.55 -4.84 5.20
N GLY A 61 -5.25 -4.43 3.96
CA GLY A 61 -5.52 -5.22 2.78
C GLY A 61 -4.76 -4.75 1.55
N ALA A 62 -4.39 -5.72 0.71
CA ALA A 62 -3.83 -5.50 -0.62
C ALA A 62 -4.46 -6.46 -1.62
N LEU A 63 -4.86 -5.96 -2.79
CA LEU A 63 -5.50 -6.73 -3.85
C LEU A 63 -4.96 -6.30 -5.23
N TRP A 64 -4.66 -7.28 -6.07
CA TRP A 64 -4.36 -7.09 -7.49
C TRP A 64 -4.79 -8.31 -8.29
N GLU A 65 -5.53 -8.11 -9.38
CA GLU A 65 -6.01 -9.17 -10.26
C GLU A 65 -4.94 -9.68 -11.26
N LEU A 66 -3.69 -9.25 -11.10
CA LEU A 66 -2.49 -9.69 -11.83
C LEU A 66 -2.49 -9.38 -13.33
N GLY A 67 -3.48 -8.65 -13.85
CA GLY A 67 -3.46 -8.11 -15.19
C GLY A 67 -2.59 -6.87 -15.29
N VAL A 68 -2.02 -6.68 -16.47
CA VAL A 68 -1.04 -5.61 -16.74
C VAL A 68 -1.68 -4.22 -16.65
N THR A 69 -2.99 -4.11 -16.84
CA THR A 69 -3.74 -2.85 -16.74
C THR A 69 -4.63 -2.77 -15.49
N ASP A 70 -4.59 -3.81 -14.66
CA ASP A 70 -5.47 -3.92 -13.50
C ASP A 70 -5.01 -2.96 -12.40
N ALA A 71 -5.97 -2.49 -11.62
CA ALA A 71 -5.68 -1.63 -10.49
C ALA A 71 -5.05 -2.44 -9.34
N LEU A 72 -4.17 -1.76 -8.61
CA LEU A 72 -3.77 -2.15 -7.26
C LEU A 72 -4.73 -1.50 -6.28
N TYR A 73 -5.34 -2.29 -5.40
CA TYR A 73 -6.21 -1.79 -4.35
C TYR A 73 -5.54 -1.95 -3.00
N PHE A 74 -5.54 -0.89 -2.22
CA PHE A 74 -5.02 -0.87 -0.87
C PHE A 74 -6.07 -0.33 0.10
N GLY A 75 -6.18 -1.02 1.24
CA GLY A 75 -6.90 -0.53 2.41
C GLY A 75 -5.93 -0.41 3.59
N GLY A 76 -6.11 0.60 4.43
CA GLY A 76 -5.23 0.82 5.57
C GLY A 76 -5.67 1.96 6.48
N GLN A 77 -4.74 2.44 7.31
CA GLN A 77 -4.96 3.55 8.24
C GLN A 77 -3.92 4.66 8.04
N LEU A 78 -4.41 5.90 7.96
CA LEU A 78 -3.63 7.13 7.84
C LEU A 78 -3.55 7.89 9.16
N SER A 79 -2.52 8.70 9.32
CA SER A 79 -2.43 9.71 10.38
C SER A 79 -3.48 10.81 10.21
N THR A 80 -3.72 11.60 11.27
CA THR A 80 -4.60 12.77 11.24
C THR A 80 -4.21 13.79 10.17
N ALA A 81 -2.91 14.06 9.99
CA ALA A 81 -2.42 15.03 9.02
C ALA A 81 -2.66 14.55 7.58
N ASN A 82 -2.34 13.28 7.29
CA ASN A 82 -2.59 12.71 5.96
C ASN A 82 -4.08 12.55 5.67
N LYS A 83 -4.90 12.23 6.67
CA LYS A 83 -6.37 12.22 6.55
C LYS A 83 -6.88 13.59 6.07
N GLN A 84 -6.46 14.68 6.70
CA GLN A 84 -6.87 16.03 6.31
C GLN A 84 -6.44 16.37 4.87
N ASN A 85 -5.23 15.96 4.47
CA ASN A 85 -4.76 16.15 3.09
C ASN A 85 -5.61 15.37 2.08
N VAL A 86 -5.94 14.10 2.37
CA VAL A 86 -6.80 13.28 1.51
C VAL A 86 -8.22 13.86 1.44
N GLN A 87 -8.80 14.28 2.56
CA GLN A 87 -10.12 14.95 2.56
C GLN A 87 -10.11 16.22 1.69
N MET A 88 -9.06 17.04 1.82
CA MET A 88 -8.90 18.24 1.00
C MET A 88 -8.78 17.93 -0.49
N LEU A 89 -8.08 16.85 -0.84
CA LEU A 89 -8.02 16.36 -2.22
C LEU A 89 -9.40 15.90 -2.72
N THR A 90 -10.22 15.27 -1.89
CA THR A 90 -11.58 14.87 -2.30
C THR A 90 -12.55 16.05 -2.44
N TYR A 91 -12.37 17.13 -1.68
CA TYR A 91 -13.21 18.34 -1.76
C TYR A 91 -12.85 19.28 -2.90
N LYS A 92 -11.58 19.31 -3.29
CA LYS A 92 -11.12 20.01 -4.47
C LYS A 92 -11.27 19.06 -5.63
N ASP A 93 -12.17 19.32 -6.57
CA ASP A 93 -12.27 18.51 -7.80
C ASP A 93 -10.87 18.16 -8.34
N LEU A 94 -10.48 16.88 -8.20
CA LEU A 94 -9.14 16.38 -8.45
C LEU A 94 -8.85 16.46 -9.96
N THR A 95 -8.35 17.62 -10.39
CA THR A 95 -7.99 17.86 -11.80
C THR A 95 -6.77 17.05 -12.25
N LYS A 96 -5.89 16.68 -11.31
CA LYS A 96 -4.72 15.83 -11.53
C LYS A 96 -4.92 14.53 -10.78
N VAL A 97 -5.05 13.44 -11.54
CA VAL A 97 -5.25 12.08 -11.01
C VAL A 97 -3.98 11.24 -11.05
N ASP A 98 -2.88 11.79 -11.58
CA ASP A 98 -1.56 11.17 -11.54
C ASP A 98 -1.09 11.01 -10.10
N LEU A 99 -0.44 9.89 -9.81
CA LEU A 99 0.11 9.62 -8.49
C LEU A 99 1.42 8.85 -8.60
N THR A 100 2.24 8.92 -7.55
CA THR A 100 3.38 8.03 -7.37
C THR A 100 3.24 7.28 -6.06
N CYS A 101 3.55 5.98 -6.07
CA CYS A 101 3.38 5.10 -4.91
C CYS A 101 4.56 4.13 -4.77
N THR A 102 5.09 4.03 -3.55
CA THR A 102 5.98 2.95 -3.13
C THR A 102 5.32 2.24 -1.95
N PHE A 103 5.27 0.91 -2.01
CA PHE A 103 4.61 0.09 -1.00
C PHE A 103 5.36 -1.24 -0.83
N VAL A 104 5.08 -1.92 0.28
CA VAL A 104 5.61 -3.25 0.55
C VAL A 104 4.59 -4.04 1.37
N VAL A 105 4.36 -5.29 0.99
CA VAL A 105 3.61 -6.27 1.75
C VAL A 105 4.58 -7.37 2.17
N TYR A 106 4.54 -7.72 3.45
CA TYR A 106 5.34 -8.77 4.06
C TYR A 106 4.45 -9.97 4.40
N ASP A 107 5.01 -11.16 4.28
CA ASP A 107 4.41 -12.39 4.78
C ASP A 107 5.45 -13.20 5.54
N TYR A 108 5.01 -14.12 6.38
CA TYR A 108 5.89 -14.99 7.15
C TYR A 108 6.09 -16.32 6.42
N ASP A 109 7.34 -16.71 6.18
CA ASP A 109 7.66 -18.02 5.63
C ASP A 109 7.73 -19.05 6.78
N PRO A 110 6.79 -20.00 6.89
CA PRO A 110 6.79 -20.98 7.98
C PRO A 110 7.89 -22.04 7.82
N VAL A 111 8.47 -22.18 6.63
CA VAL A 111 9.55 -23.14 6.36
C VAL A 111 10.89 -22.52 6.74
N GLU A 112 11.18 -21.32 6.22
CA GLU A 112 12.41 -20.57 6.50
C GLU A 112 12.38 -19.82 7.84
N LYS A 113 11.20 -19.76 8.48
CA LYS A 113 10.94 -19.13 9.79
C LYS A 113 11.31 -17.64 9.85
N LYS A 114 11.06 -16.91 8.77
CA LYS A 114 11.37 -15.48 8.67
C LYS A 114 10.38 -14.76 7.76
N TYR A 115 10.26 -13.45 7.97
CA TYR A 115 9.50 -12.59 7.07
C TYR A 115 10.19 -12.45 5.71
N PHE A 116 9.39 -12.23 4.67
CA PHE A 116 9.84 -11.87 3.33
C PHE A 116 8.88 -10.87 2.69
N LYS A 117 9.36 -10.06 1.74
CA LYS A 117 8.51 -9.18 0.94
C LYS A 117 7.71 -10.02 -0.07
N CYS A 118 6.39 -10.09 0.11
CA CYS A 118 5.50 -10.90 -0.71
C CYS A 118 4.84 -10.12 -1.85
N MET A 119 4.75 -8.80 -1.76
CA MET A 119 4.34 -7.93 -2.85
C MET A 119 5.00 -6.57 -2.73
N LEU A 120 5.62 -6.11 -3.81
CA LEU A 120 6.26 -4.80 -3.89
C LEU A 120 6.43 -4.37 -5.35
N PRO A 121 6.55 -3.06 -5.64
CA PRO A 121 7.22 -2.61 -6.85
C PRO A 121 8.60 -3.29 -6.96
N THR A 122 8.93 -3.81 -8.12
CA THR A 122 10.18 -4.58 -8.30
C THR A 122 11.38 -3.69 -7.97
N ASP A 123 12.35 -4.25 -7.22
CA ASP A 123 13.53 -3.54 -6.71
C ASP A 123 13.21 -2.29 -5.87
N ASP A 124 12.08 -2.31 -5.14
CA ASP A 124 11.61 -1.21 -4.30
C ASP A 124 11.41 0.12 -5.08
N ALA A 125 11.15 0.02 -6.38
CA ALA A 125 10.93 1.18 -7.25
C ALA A 125 9.70 2.01 -6.86
N THR A 126 9.66 3.26 -7.29
CA THR A 126 8.44 4.07 -7.25
C THR A 126 7.59 3.79 -8.47
N LEU A 127 6.34 3.39 -8.24
CA LEU A 127 5.36 3.23 -9.30
C LEU A 127 4.70 4.56 -9.65
N ASN A 128 4.48 4.78 -10.93
CA ASN A 128 3.70 5.88 -11.49
C ASN A 128 2.32 5.35 -11.86
N GLY A 129 1.29 5.92 -11.26
CA GLY A 129 -0.08 5.48 -11.41
C GLY A 129 -1.06 6.60 -11.66
N LEU A 130 -2.31 6.21 -11.81
CA LEU A 130 -3.48 7.06 -11.91
C LEU A 130 -4.46 6.60 -10.83
N LEU A 131 -5.12 7.53 -10.16
CA LEU A 131 -6.27 7.18 -9.31
C LEU A 131 -7.30 6.45 -10.18
N GLU A 132 -7.69 5.28 -9.71
CA GLU A 132 -8.73 4.51 -10.37
C GLU A 132 -10.06 5.25 -10.31
N LYS A 133 -10.82 5.18 -11.40
CA LYS A 133 -12.20 5.65 -11.46
C LYS A 133 -13.16 4.46 -11.42
N ASN A 134 -14.14 4.52 -10.52
CA ASN A 134 -15.29 3.65 -10.47
C ASN A 134 -16.51 4.40 -11.01
N GLY A 135 -16.75 4.28 -12.31
CA GLY A 135 -17.72 5.14 -12.98
C GLY A 135 -17.24 6.59 -13.03
N ALA A 136 -17.97 7.49 -12.38
CA ALA A 136 -17.61 8.91 -12.29
C ALA A 136 -16.70 9.23 -11.08
N ASP A 137 -16.70 8.37 -10.07
CA ASP A 137 -16.06 8.63 -8.79
C ASP A 137 -14.63 8.10 -8.76
N LEU A 138 -13.74 8.79 -8.05
CA LEU A 138 -12.38 8.33 -7.78
C LEU A 138 -12.40 7.31 -6.66
N ASN A 139 -11.63 6.23 -6.81
CA ASN A 139 -11.42 5.23 -5.76
C ASN A 139 -10.37 5.75 -4.76
N LEU A 140 -10.77 6.77 -4.00
CA LEU A 140 -9.99 7.38 -2.94
C LEU A 140 -10.96 7.78 -1.82
N ASN A 141 -10.80 7.19 -0.63
CA ASN A 141 -11.65 7.49 0.51
C ASN A 141 -10.85 7.49 1.81
N VAL A 142 -11.29 8.32 2.75
CA VAL A 142 -10.83 8.30 4.13
C VAL A 142 -12.01 8.52 5.07
N ALA A 143 -12.02 7.82 6.20
CA ALA A 143 -13.08 7.92 7.20
C ALA A 143 -13.02 9.24 7.98
N ASP A 144 -14.18 9.72 8.40
CA ASP A 144 -14.30 10.92 9.25
C ASP A 144 -13.92 10.65 10.70
N ASP A 145 -14.33 9.48 11.21
CA ASP A 145 -14.09 9.03 12.58
C ASP A 145 -12.78 8.23 12.70
N ALA A 146 -12.14 8.34 13.86
CA ALA A 146 -10.93 7.58 14.17
C ALA A 146 -11.22 6.07 14.20
N SER A 147 -10.23 5.28 13.79
CA SER A 147 -10.29 3.82 13.88
C SER A 147 -10.35 3.36 15.34
N THR A 148 -11.00 2.21 15.55
CA THR A 148 -11.03 1.53 16.84
C THR A 148 -10.07 0.35 16.92
N GLU A 149 -9.45 -0.05 15.81
CA GLU A 149 -8.52 -1.20 15.75
C GLU A 149 -7.20 -0.90 16.47
N VAL A 150 -6.69 0.33 16.30
CA VAL A 150 -5.51 0.86 16.99
C VAL A 150 -5.86 2.25 17.49
N GLN A 151 -5.82 2.45 18.81
CA GLN A 151 -6.25 3.71 19.43
C GLN A 151 -5.11 4.73 19.61
N SER A 152 -3.87 4.29 19.50
CA SER A 152 -2.69 5.15 19.58
C SER A 152 -1.59 4.60 18.67
N PRO A 153 -1.04 5.40 17.74
CA PRO A 153 -1.46 6.77 17.42
C PRO A 153 -2.89 6.84 16.87
N GLU A 154 -3.54 8.01 16.97
CA GLU A 154 -4.84 8.23 16.34
C GLU A 154 -4.70 8.10 14.82
N ASN A 155 -5.61 7.34 14.22
CA ASN A 155 -5.53 6.99 12.81
C ASN A 155 -6.94 6.81 12.20
N PHE A 156 -7.02 6.84 10.87
CA PHE A 156 -8.29 6.89 10.13
C PHE A 156 -8.27 5.88 8.98
N ALA A 157 -9.35 5.11 8.84
CA ALA A 157 -9.48 4.15 7.75
C ALA A 157 -9.39 4.85 6.39
N PHE A 158 -8.65 4.24 5.46
CA PHE A 158 -8.29 4.77 4.16
C PHE A 158 -8.37 3.68 3.10
N GLN A 159 -8.79 4.05 1.89
CA GLN A 159 -8.78 3.18 0.73
C GLN A 159 -8.33 3.94 -0.51
N ILE A 160 -7.55 3.25 -1.36
CA ILE A 160 -7.13 3.76 -2.67
C ILE A 160 -7.09 2.65 -3.73
N GLY A 161 -7.54 2.97 -4.93
CA GLY A 161 -7.33 2.20 -6.15
C GLY A 161 -6.34 2.91 -7.09
N ILE A 162 -5.34 2.19 -7.58
CA ILE A 162 -4.25 2.74 -8.40
C ILE A 162 -4.16 1.96 -9.70
N LYS A 163 -4.43 2.60 -10.83
CA LYS A 163 -4.16 2.05 -12.16
C LYS A 163 -2.75 2.42 -12.65
N PRO A 164 -2.14 1.61 -13.52
CA PRO A 164 -0.85 1.98 -14.10
C PRO A 164 -1.00 3.15 -15.07
N GLN A 165 0.02 4.01 -15.10
CA GLN A 165 0.21 4.92 -16.23
C GLN A 165 0.61 4.15 -17.50
N PRO A 166 0.52 4.76 -18.71
CA PRO A 166 0.99 4.23 -19.99
C PRO A 166 2.53 4.05 -20.10
N SER A 167 3.16 3.48 -19.07
CA SER A 167 4.58 3.17 -18.98
C SER A 167 4.75 1.75 -18.49
N ALA A 168 5.75 1.04 -19.04
CA ALA A 168 6.08 -0.31 -18.58
C ALA A 168 6.71 -0.26 -17.18
N GLN A 169 6.06 -0.89 -16.21
CA GLN A 169 6.54 -1.03 -14.83
C GLN A 169 6.37 -2.48 -14.39
N GLN A 170 6.87 -2.81 -13.20
CA GLN A 170 6.91 -4.19 -12.73
C GLN A 170 6.59 -4.29 -11.25
N VAL A 171 5.80 -5.29 -10.89
CA VAL A 171 5.48 -5.66 -9.51
C VAL A 171 6.00 -7.06 -9.27
N THR A 172 6.76 -7.23 -8.20
CA THR A 172 7.21 -8.54 -7.72
C THR A 172 6.16 -9.10 -6.77
N ILE A 173 5.77 -10.35 -6.98
CA ILE A 173 4.99 -11.14 -6.02
C ILE A 173 5.78 -12.39 -5.61
N ALA A 174 5.68 -12.78 -4.35
CA ALA A 174 6.36 -13.95 -3.82
C ALA A 174 5.42 -14.78 -2.94
N THR A 175 5.63 -16.10 -2.96
CA THR A 175 4.88 -17.06 -2.13
C THR A 175 5.70 -17.59 -0.95
N SER A 176 7.01 -17.35 -0.97
CA SER A 176 7.96 -17.71 0.08
C SER A 176 9.21 -16.83 -0.05
N PHE A 177 10.16 -16.96 0.88
CA PHE A 177 11.44 -16.26 0.79
C PHE A 177 12.22 -16.58 -0.49
N SER A 178 12.07 -17.79 -1.04
CA SER A 178 12.84 -18.27 -2.20
C SER A 178 12.07 -18.24 -3.52
N GLN A 179 10.73 -18.22 -3.48
CA GLN A 179 9.88 -18.30 -4.68
C GLN A 179 9.20 -16.97 -4.95
N LYS A 180 9.68 -16.29 -6.01
CA LYS A 180 9.14 -15.01 -6.49
C LYS A 180 8.95 -15.02 -8.00
N VAL A 181 8.01 -14.19 -8.46
CA VAL A 181 7.76 -13.92 -9.87
C VAL A 181 7.58 -12.43 -10.07
N VAL A 182 8.19 -11.92 -11.14
CA VAL A 182 8.01 -10.54 -11.58
C VAL A 182 6.87 -10.51 -12.59
N LYS A 183 5.94 -9.57 -12.40
CA LYS A 183 4.78 -9.37 -13.27
C LYS A 183 4.81 -7.96 -13.84
N ALA A 184 4.47 -7.82 -15.11
CA ALA A 184 4.32 -6.53 -15.75
C ALA A 184 3.11 -5.79 -15.17
N TRP A 185 3.24 -4.48 -14.99
CA TRP A 185 2.19 -3.57 -14.58
C TRP A 185 2.37 -2.27 -15.36
N GLY A 186 1.38 -1.89 -16.16
CA GLY A 186 1.50 -0.85 -17.17
C GLY A 186 2.11 -1.34 -18.48
N LEU A 187 1.70 -0.68 -19.57
CA LEU A 187 2.16 -0.93 -20.93
C LEU A 187 2.59 0.40 -21.54
N THR A 188 3.72 0.40 -22.25
CA THR A 188 4.07 1.52 -23.10
C THR A 188 3.09 1.57 -24.27
N VAL A 189 2.39 2.70 -24.43
CA VAL A 189 1.56 2.95 -25.61
C VAL A 189 2.45 3.61 -26.66
N THR A 190 2.68 2.90 -27.77
CA THR A 190 3.33 3.42 -28.98
C THR A 190 2.34 4.09 -29.90
#